data_AF-A0A7Z7CE54-F1
#
_entry.id   AF-A0A7Z7CE54-F1
#
_cell.length_a   1.000
_cell.length_b   1.000
_cell.length_c   1.000
_cell.angle_alpha   90.00
_cell.angle_beta   90.00
_cell.angle_gamma   90.00
#
_symmetry.space_group_name_H-M   'P 1'
#
loop_
_entity.id
_entity.type
_entity.pdbx_description
1 polymer ?
#
loop_
_entity_poly.entity_id
_entity_poly.type
_entity_poly.pdbx_seq_one_letter_code
_entity_poly.pdbx_strand_id
1 'polypeptide(L)'
;MQLEKIVAYHKALADPTRLRMLLLLSQGELHGQALAEKLNLSQPTVTHHASKLREAALIKERREKNTVFFSLNPYFIREHAQASVDFIFRQEEVADMSDVNETLKASVMRNFFSKDGRLRQIPAQYKKKLIVLGHLVEQLEFGRKYTEKEINAFIQNYHEDFATIRREFIMHQFMYREDGIYELNPKEMWTRWDQVK
;
A
#
# COMPACT_ATOMS: atom_id res chain seq x y z
N MET A 1 -13.74 7.19 -9.90
CA MET A 1 -12.36 7.18 -10.44
C MET A 1 -11.53 6.17 -9.65
N GLN A 2 -10.65 5.37 -10.27
CA GLN A 2 -9.80 4.39 -9.54
C GLN A 2 -8.83 5.11 -8.59
N LEU A 3 -8.62 4.59 -7.37
CA LEU A 3 -7.70 5.15 -6.35
C LEU A 3 -6.29 5.43 -6.91
N GLU A 4 -5.80 4.56 -7.78
CA GLU A 4 -4.51 4.72 -8.45
C GLU A 4 -4.39 6.04 -9.23
N LYS A 5 -5.48 6.52 -9.85
CA LYS A 5 -5.49 7.81 -10.56
C LYS A 5 -5.42 8.99 -9.61
N ILE A 6 -6.09 8.91 -8.46
CA ILE A 6 -5.99 9.93 -7.39
C ILE A 6 -4.55 9.97 -6.86
N VAL A 7 -3.94 8.82 -6.63
CA VAL A 7 -2.54 8.72 -6.19
C VAL A 7 -1.59 9.28 -7.25
N ALA A 8 -1.78 8.95 -8.53
CA ALA A 8 -0.96 9.47 -9.62
C ALA A 8 -1.05 11.00 -9.74
N TYR A 9 -2.25 11.57 -9.60
CA TYR A 9 -2.50 13.01 -9.53
C TYR A 9 -1.68 13.67 -8.43
N HIS A 10 -1.78 13.19 -7.18
CA HIS A 10 -1.05 13.76 -6.05
C HIS A 10 0.46 13.58 -6.18
N LYS A 11 0.94 12.44 -6.68
CA LYS A 11 2.37 12.23 -6.99
C LYS A 11 2.88 13.24 -8.03
N ALA A 12 2.09 13.54 -9.06
CA ALA A 12 2.44 14.56 -10.04
C ALA A 12 2.44 15.98 -9.45
N LEU A 13 1.64 16.28 -8.43
CA LEU A 13 1.65 17.58 -7.75
C LEU A 13 2.68 17.72 -6.63
N ALA A 14 3.16 16.61 -6.05
CA ALA A 14 4.12 16.57 -4.94
C ALA A 14 5.56 16.93 -5.37
N ASP A 15 5.72 18.02 -6.12
CA ASP A 15 6.99 18.57 -6.56
C ASP A 15 6.84 20.07 -6.85
N PRO A 16 7.71 20.91 -6.26
CA PRO A 16 7.59 22.36 -6.37
C PRO A 16 7.81 22.88 -7.79
N THR A 17 8.67 22.24 -8.58
CA THR A 17 8.92 22.62 -9.98
C THR A 17 7.70 22.34 -10.83
N ARG A 18 7.04 21.20 -10.64
CA ARG A 18 5.80 20.86 -11.36
C ARG A 18 4.67 21.82 -11.03
N LEU A 19 4.50 22.21 -9.77
CA LEU A 19 3.51 23.25 -9.40
C LEU A 19 3.83 24.61 -10.03
N ARG A 20 5.09 25.04 -10.03
CA ARG A 20 5.51 26.28 -10.72
C ARG A 20 5.25 26.22 -12.22
N MET A 21 5.49 25.07 -12.85
CA MET A 21 5.21 24.85 -14.26
C MET A 21 3.71 24.98 -14.56
N LEU A 22 2.84 24.37 -13.76
CA LEU A 22 1.38 24.52 -13.89
C LEU A 22 0.94 25.97 -13.69
N LEU A 23 1.54 26.70 -12.74
CA LEU A 23 1.28 28.13 -12.55
C LEU A 23 1.63 28.94 -13.80
N LEU A 24 2.79 28.71 -14.42
CA LEU A 24 3.17 29.38 -15.67
C LEU A 24 2.20 29.04 -16.81
N LEU A 25 1.84 27.75 -16.94
CA LEU A 25 0.92 27.29 -17.98
C LEU A 25 -0.54 27.75 -17.77
N SER A 26 -0.89 28.18 -16.56
CA SER A 26 -2.19 28.80 -16.28
C SER A 26 -2.35 30.18 -16.93
N GLN A 27 -1.23 30.83 -17.29
CA GLN A 27 -1.21 32.14 -17.94
C GLN A 27 -1.25 32.03 -19.48
N GLY A 28 -1.10 30.83 -20.02
CA GLY A 28 -1.05 30.59 -21.45
C GLY A 28 -0.14 29.42 -21.80
N GLU A 29 -0.19 29.03 -23.07
CA GLU A 29 0.65 27.98 -23.60
C GLU A 29 2.11 28.44 -23.73
N LEU A 30 3.07 27.56 -23.41
CA LEU A 30 4.50 27.83 -23.50
C LEU A 30 5.23 26.66 -24.14
N HIS A 31 6.28 26.96 -24.92
CA HIS A 31 7.18 25.93 -25.43
C HIS A 31 8.24 25.54 -24.38
N GLY A 32 8.83 24.36 -24.55
CA GLY A 32 9.78 23.78 -23.59
C GLY A 32 10.94 24.70 -23.22
N GLN A 33 11.55 25.40 -24.20
CA GLN A 33 12.63 26.35 -23.93
C GLN A 33 12.19 27.56 -23.07
N ALA A 34 10.99 28.12 -23.29
CA ALA A 34 10.49 29.23 -22.48
C ALA A 34 10.23 28.81 -21.03
N LEU A 35 9.73 27.59 -20.81
CA LEU A 35 9.59 27.01 -19.47
C LEU A 35 10.95 26.80 -18.81
N ALA A 36 11.95 26.33 -19.56
CA ALA A 36 13.31 26.11 -19.06
C ALA A 36 13.93 27.43 -18.57
N GLU A 37 13.82 28.49 -19.36
CA GLU A 37 14.30 29.84 -18.99
C GLU A 37 13.56 30.39 -17.76
N LYS A 38 12.22 30.36 -17.76
CA LYS A 38 11.42 30.90 -16.65
C LYS A 38 11.60 30.15 -15.32
N LEU A 39 11.90 28.85 -15.39
CA LEU A 39 12.13 28.01 -14.20
C LEU A 39 13.61 27.92 -13.81
N ASN A 40 14.52 28.48 -14.62
CA ASN A 40 15.96 28.34 -14.48
C ASN A 40 16.41 26.87 -14.45
N LEU A 41 15.97 26.09 -15.44
CA LEU A 41 16.22 24.66 -15.59
C LEU A 41 16.74 24.33 -16.98
N SER A 42 17.27 23.11 -17.14
CA SER A 42 17.59 22.58 -18.47
C SER A 42 16.33 22.11 -19.22
N GLN A 43 16.35 22.14 -20.56
CA GLN A 43 15.25 21.59 -21.36
C GLN A 43 14.97 20.10 -21.07
N PRO A 44 15.97 19.21 -20.89
CA PRO A 44 15.72 17.83 -20.47
C PRO A 44 14.96 17.73 -19.14
N THR A 45 15.29 18.57 -18.16
CA THR A 45 14.60 18.61 -16.86
C THR A 45 13.14 19.03 -17.03
N VAL A 46 12.87 20.05 -17.86
CA VAL A 46 11.50 20.47 -18.19
C VAL A 46 10.72 19.36 -18.87
N THR A 47 11.31 18.68 -19.86
CA THR A 47 10.67 17.56 -20.56
C THR A 47 10.33 16.41 -19.61
N HIS A 48 11.22 16.11 -18.65
CA HIS A 48 10.97 15.11 -17.62
C HIS A 48 9.76 15.47 -16.75
N HIS A 49 9.70 16.70 -16.25
CA HIS A 49 8.57 17.20 -15.46
C HIS A 49 7.26 17.23 -16.27
N ALA A 50 7.32 17.68 -17.53
CA ALA A 50 6.19 17.69 -18.44
C ALA A 50 5.64 16.28 -18.70
N SER A 51 6.50 15.26 -18.87
CA SER A 51 6.04 13.87 -19.01
C SER A 51 5.23 13.42 -17.80
N LYS A 52 5.71 13.72 -16.58
CA LYS A 52 5.00 13.35 -15.34
C LYS A 52 3.66 14.06 -15.19
N LEU A 53 3.58 15.34 -15.56
CA LEU A 53 2.33 16.09 -15.58
C LEU A 53 1.36 15.56 -16.65
N ARG A 54 1.87 15.15 -17.81
CA ARG A 54 1.09 14.57 -18.90
C ARG A 54 0.56 13.18 -18.57
N GLU A 55 1.38 12.33 -17.93
CA GLU A 55 0.98 11.01 -17.41
C GLU A 55 -0.21 11.13 -16.44
N ALA A 56 -0.28 12.23 -15.67
CA ALA A 56 -1.39 12.56 -14.79
C ALA A 56 -2.48 13.44 -15.45
N ALA A 57 -2.46 13.59 -16.78
CA ALA A 57 -3.39 14.38 -17.58
C ALA A 57 -3.51 15.87 -17.20
N LEU A 58 -2.54 16.45 -16.49
CA LEU A 58 -2.57 17.84 -15.99
C LEU A 58 -2.21 18.87 -17.05
N ILE A 59 -1.50 18.44 -18.09
CA ILE A 59 -1.13 19.28 -19.23
C ILE A 59 -1.45 18.55 -20.54
N LYS A 60 -1.55 19.33 -21.62
CA LYS A 60 -1.62 18.85 -23.00
C LYS A 60 -0.35 19.26 -23.72
N GLU A 61 0.00 18.50 -24.76
CA GLU A 61 1.08 18.83 -25.66
C GLU A 61 0.54 18.99 -27.09
N ARG A 62 1.07 19.98 -27.81
CA ARG A 62 0.91 20.08 -29.26
C ARG A 62 2.28 20.30 -29.89
N ARG A 63 2.41 19.89 -31.14
CA ARG A 63 3.62 20.15 -31.94
C ARG A 63 3.32 21.12 -33.05
N GLU A 64 4.18 22.10 -33.22
CA GLU A 64 4.17 23.01 -34.35
C GLU A 64 5.58 23.06 -34.93
N LYS A 65 5.72 22.51 -36.15
CA LYS A 65 7.02 22.25 -36.78
C LYS A 65 7.91 21.42 -35.84
N ASN A 66 9.06 21.99 -35.43
CA ASN A 66 10.03 21.34 -34.55
C ASN A 66 9.87 21.74 -33.07
N THR A 67 8.81 22.47 -32.72
CA THR A 67 8.61 23.01 -31.37
C THR A 67 7.44 22.31 -30.68
N VAL A 68 7.68 21.83 -29.46
CA VAL A 68 6.63 21.29 -28.58
C VAL A 68 6.12 22.40 -27.67
N PHE A 69 4.81 22.58 -27.67
CA PHE A 69 4.10 23.51 -26.81
C PHE A 69 3.28 22.75 -25.78
N PHE A 70 3.27 23.26 -24.55
CA PHE A 70 2.52 22.71 -23.43
C PHE A 70 1.45 23.70 -22.98
N SER A 71 0.25 23.19 -22.74
CA SER A 71 -0.87 23.96 -22.20
C SER A 71 -1.49 23.25 -21.00
N LEU A 72 -2.09 24.03 -20.10
CA LEU A 72 -2.77 23.49 -18.93
C LEU A 72 -4.01 22.68 -19.36
N ASN A 73 -4.33 21.61 -18.62
CA ASN A 73 -5.56 20.85 -18.80
C ASN A 73 -6.54 21.11 -17.65
N PRO A 74 -7.31 22.21 -17.69
CA PRO A 74 -8.11 22.65 -16.54
C PRO A 74 -9.26 21.71 -16.19
N TYR A 75 -9.76 20.94 -17.16
CA TYR A 75 -10.81 19.95 -16.94
C TYR A 75 -10.33 18.85 -15.98
N PHE A 76 -9.23 18.16 -16.32
CA PHE A 76 -8.70 17.07 -15.49
C PHE A 76 -8.15 17.55 -14.16
N ILE A 77 -7.60 18.77 -14.08
CA ILE A 77 -7.18 19.35 -12.79
C ILE A 77 -8.38 19.47 -11.84
N ARG A 78 -9.49 20.03 -12.32
CA ARG A 78 -10.72 20.18 -11.51
C ARG A 78 -11.36 18.83 -11.21
N GLU A 79 -11.45 17.94 -12.19
CA GLU A 79 -12.01 16.60 -12.01
C GLU A 79 -11.23 15.81 -10.96
N HIS A 80 -9.89 15.79 -11.02
CA HIS A 80 -9.07 15.06 -10.05
C HIS A 80 -9.06 15.69 -8.66
N ALA A 81 -9.08 17.02 -8.57
CA ALA A 81 -9.23 17.72 -7.29
C ALA A 81 -10.58 17.38 -6.65
N GLN A 82 -11.67 17.48 -7.41
CA GLN A 82 -13.01 17.13 -6.94
C GLN A 82 -13.10 15.65 -6.57
N ALA A 83 -12.54 14.74 -7.38
CA ALA A 83 -12.51 13.31 -7.06
C ALA A 83 -11.71 13.01 -5.78
N SER A 84 -10.72 13.82 -5.43
CA SER A 84 -10.00 13.70 -4.15
C SER A 84 -10.90 14.13 -2.99
N VAL A 85 -11.62 15.25 -3.13
CA VAL A 85 -12.60 15.73 -2.16
C VAL A 85 -13.72 14.71 -1.99
N ASP A 86 -14.32 14.26 -3.08
CA ASP A 86 -15.37 13.25 -3.10
C ASP A 86 -14.90 11.94 -2.48
N PHE A 87 -13.63 11.55 -2.65
CA PHE A 87 -13.06 10.36 -2.03
C PHE A 87 -12.88 10.55 -0.51
N ILE A 88 -12.38 11.71 -0.07
CA ILE A 88 -12.16 12.02 1.36
C ILE A 88 -13.48 12.16 2.12
N PHE A 89 -14.48 12.79 1.50
CA PHE A 89 -15.75 13.14 2.12
C PHE A 89 -16.91 12.27 1.64
N ARG A 90 -16.64 11.16 0.93
CA ARG A 90 -17.69 10.22 0.57
C ARG A 90 -18.38 9.76 1.86
N GLN A 91 -19.62 10.20 2.09
CA GLN A 91 -20.53 9.58 3.04
C GLN A 91 -21.09 8.29 2.43
N GLU A 92 -20.19 7.36 2.13
CA GLU A 92 -20.46 5.99 2.53
C GLU A 92 -20.07 5.99 4.02
N GLU A 93 -20.80 5.27 4.90
CA GLU A 93 -20.24 4.89 6.20
C GLU A 93 -18.77 4.61 5.98
N VAL A 94 -17.87 5.23 6.74
CA VAL A 94 -16.44 4.91 6.69
C VAL A 94 -16.39 3.40 6.62
N ALA A 95 -16.17 2.84 5.43
CA ALA A 95 -16.11 1.40 5.25
C ALA A 95 -14.92 1.09 6.12
N ASP A 96 -15.27 0.54 7.28
CA ASP A 96 -14.49 0.64 8.48
C ASP A 96 -13.07 0.19 8.11
N MET A 97 -12.02 0.75 8.71
CA MET A 97 -10.69 0.23 8.42
C MET A 97 -10.64 -1.30 8.65
N SER A 98 -11.63 -1.87 9.35
CA SER A 98 -12.00 -3.29 9.33
C SER A 98 -12.29 -3.87 7.94
N ASP A 99 -13.07 -3.28 7.03
CA ASP A 99 -13.54 -3.89 5.77
C ASP A 99 -12.42 -4.04 4.72
N VAL A 100 -11.53 -3.05 4.61
CA VAL A 100 -10.31 -3.17 3.77
C VAL A 100 -9.34 -4.18 4.38
N ASN A 101 -9.20 -4.18 5.70
CA ASN A 101 -8.39 -5.14 6.43
C ASN A 101 -8.96 -6.56 6.34
N GLU A 102 -10.27 -6.73 6.37
CA GLU A 102 -10.99 -7.98 6.23
C GLU A 102 -10.88 -8.50 4.80
N THR A 103 -11.01 -7.62 3.80
CA THR A 103 -10.77 -7.96 2.40
C THR A 103 -9.33 -8.42 2.17
N LEU A 104 -8.35 -7.73 2.77
CA LEU A 104 -6.95 -8.14 2.71
C LEU A 104 -6.71 -9.46 3.43
N LYS A 105 -7.22 -9.61 4.66
CA LYS A 105 -7.15 -10.85 5.45
C LYS A 105 -7.74 -12.00 4.64
N ALA A 106 -8.97 -11.86 4.13
CA ALA A 106 -9.65 -12.86 3.30
C ALA A 106 -8.86 -13.22 2.03
N SER A 107 -8.30 -12.24 1.33
CA SER A 107 -7.47 -12.50 0.15
C SER A 107 -6.19 -13.25 0.49
N VAL A 108 -5.51 -12.89 1.59
CA VAL A 108 -4.34 -13.62 2.10
C VAL A 108 -4.73 -15.05 2.47
N MET A 109 -5.81 -15.24 3.23
CA MET A 109 -6.30 -16.57 3.61
C MET A 109 -6.55 -17.45 2.38
N ARG A 110 -7.27 -16.93 1.37
CA ARG A 110 -7.56 -17.65 0.12
C ARG A 110 -6.30 -18.03 -0.67
N ASN A 111 -5.27 -17.18 -0.66
CA ASN A 111 -4.06 -17.39 -1.45
C ASN A 111 -3.07 -18.35 -0.80
N PHE A 112 -2.99 -18.34 0.53
CA PHE A 112 -1.99 -19.12 1.28
C PHE A 112 -2.53 -20.42 1.84
N PHE A 113 -3.84 -20.55 2.05
CA PHE A 113 -4.45 -21.80 2.49
C PHE A 113 -5.03 -22.59 1.33
N SER A 114 -4.97 -23.91 1.42
CA SER A 114 -5.67 -24.83 0.54
C SER A 114 -7.12 -25.04 1.02
N LYS A 115 -7.96 -25.66 0.19
CA LYS A 115 -9.39 -25.87 0.51
C LYS A 115 -9.62 -26.77 1.74
N ASP A 116 -8.66 -27.65 2.02
CA ASP A 116 -8.58 -28.54 3.18
C ASP A 116 -7.97 -27.86 4.42
N GLY A 117 -7.63 -26.57 4.35
CA GLY A 117 -7.16 -25.79 5.50
C GLY A 117 -5.65 -25.88 5.77
N ARG A 118 -4.87 -26.53 4.92
CA ARG A 118 -3.40 -26.56 5.04
C ARG A 118 -2.78 -25.27 4.51
N LEU A 119 -1.72 -24.81 5.16
CA LEU A 119 -0.92 -23.69 4.71
C LEU A 119 0.01 -24.18 3.58
N ARG A 120 -0.11 -23.59 2.39
CA ARG A 120 0.68 -23.98 1.21
C ARG A 120 2.15 -23.59 1.35
N GLN A 121 2.40 -22.40 1.90
CA GLN A 121 3.73 -21.86 2.13
C GLN A 121 3.66 -20.74 3.18
N ILE A 122 4.75 -20.53 3.91
CA ILE A 122 4.89 -19.40 4.83
C ILE A 122 5.11 -18.12 3.99
N PRO A 123 4.29 -17.05 4.16
CA PRO A 123 4.48 -15.83 3.39
C PRO A 123 5.84 -15.16 3.66
N ALA A 124 6.55 -14.76 2.59
CA ALA A 124 7.76 -13.96 2.70
C ALA A 124 7.48 -12.49 3.07
N GLN A 125 6.35 -11.94 2.62
CA GLN A 125 5.96 -10.55 2.91
C GLN A 125 5.48 -10.41 4.36
N TYR A 126 6.09 -9.47 5.09
CA TYR A 126 5.90 -9.33 6.54
C TYR A 126 4.44 -9.19 6.96
N LYS A 127 3.68 -8.27 6.36
CA LYS A 127 2.26 -8.07 6.66
C LYS A 127 1.42 -9.33 6.44
N LYS A 128 1.65 -10.06 5.34
CA LYS A 128 0.93 -11.31 5.03
C LYS A 128 1.32 -12.43 5.99
N LYS A 129 2.59 -12.49 6.40
CA LYS A 129 3.09 -13.46 7.38
C LYS A 129 2.35 -13.28 8.71
N LEU A 130 2.25 -12.05 9.22
CA LEU A 130 1.54 -11.75 10.47
C LEU A 130 0.05 -12.12 10.40
N ILE A 131 -0.61 -11.89 9.26
CA ILE A 131 -2.01 -12.30 9.04
C ILE A 131 -2.16 -13.82 9.17
N VAL A 132 -1.30 -14.59 8.48
CA VAL A 132 -1.32 -16.05 8.50
C VAL A 132 -1.05 -16.58 9.91
N LEU A 133 0.02 -16.12 10.56
CA LEU A 133 0.41 -16.58 11.90
C LEU A 133 -0.66 -16.23 12.94
N GLY A 134 -1.21 -15.02 12.88
CA GLY A 134 -2.32 -14.58 13.72
C GLY A 134 -3.52 -15.52 13.60
N HIS A 135 -3.89 -15.90 12.37
CA HIS A 135 -4.99 -16.84 12.15
C HIS A 135 -4.73 -18.23 12.76
N LEU A 136 -3.49 -18.72 12.71
CA LEU A 136 -3.13 -19.99 13.34
C LEU A 136 -3.29 -19.88 14.87
N VAL A 137 -2.66 -18.90 15.51
CA VAL A 137 -2.68 -18.80 16.98
C VAL A 137 -4.07 -18.47 17.53
N GLU A 138 -4.96 -17.87 16.74
CA GLU A 138 -6.38 -17.70 17.08
C GLU A 138 -7.13 -19.03 17.32
N GLN A 139 -6.58 -20.16 16.88
CA GLN A 139 -7.15 -21.50 17.11
C GLN A 139 -6.67 -22.16 18.43
N LEU A 140 -5.77 -21.50 19.17
CA LEU A 140 -5.28 -21.95 20.47
C LEU A 140 -6.08 -21.30 21.61
N GLU A 141 -6.12 -21.98 22.75
CA GLU A 141 -6.85 -21.54 23.95
C GLU A 141 -6.00 -20.55 24.76
N PHE A 142 -6.53 -19.35 25.00
CA PHE A 142 -5.87 -18.34 25.82
C PHE A 142 -5.78 -18.79 27.29
N GLY A 143 -4.63 -18.57 27.94
CA GLY A 143 -4.36 -18.99 29.31
C GLY A 143 -4.02 -20.47 29.48
N ARG A 144 -4.03 -21.27 28.40
CA ARG A 144 -3.54 -22.65 28.41
C ARG A 144 -2.04 -22.69 28.16
N LYS A 145 -1.36 -23.52 28.95
CA LYS A 145 0.05 -23.89 28.76
C LYS A 145 0.16 -25.09 27.83
N TYR A 146 1.03 -24.98 26.84
CA TYR A 146 1.30 -26.00 25.84
C TYR A 146 2.76 -26.42 25.90
N THR A 147 3.02 -27.71 25.89
CA THR A 147 4.38 -28.22 25.66
C THR A 147 4.82 -27.95 24.23
N GLU A 148 6.13 -27.93 23.99
CA GLU A 148 6.67 -27.85 22.63
C GLU A 148 6.09 -28.95 21.71
N LYS A 149 5.88 -30.16 22.24
CA LYS A 149 5.31 -31.28 21.49
C LYS A 149 3.87 -30.99 21.05
N GLU A 150 3.06 -30.41 21.92
CA GLU A 150 1.68 -30.01 21.58
C GLU A 150 1.66 -28.89 20.54
N ILE A 151 2.53 -27.88 20.65
CA ILE A 151 2.62 -26.82 19.64
C ILE A 151 3.08 -27.36 18.29
N ASN A 152 4.04 -28.29 18.28
CA ASN A 152 4.47 -28.93 17.03
C ASN A 152 3.33 -29.70 16.38
N ALA A 153 2.62 -30.52 17.17
CA ALA A 153 1.48 -31.29 16.68
C ALA A 153 0.37 -30.37 16.16
N PHE A 154 0.10 -29.27 16.85
CA PHE A 154 -0.84 -28.25 16.41
C PHE A 154 -0.44 -27.66 15.06
N ILE A 155 0.81 -27.21 14.91
CA ILE A 155 1.28 -26.60 13.66
C ILE A 155 1.32 -27.62 12.52
N GLN A 156 1.66 -28.88 12.78
CA GLN A 156 1.72 -29.96 11.78
C GLN A 156 0.37 -30.21 11.06
N ASN A 157 -0.75 -29.88 11.72
CA ASN A 157 -2.06 -29.89 11.07
C ASN A 157 -2.15 -28.90 9.89
N TYR A 158 -1.36 -27.82 9.93
CA TYR A 158 -1.34 -26.77 8.91
C TYR A 158 -0.12 -26.83 7.99
N HIS A 159 1.08 -27.07 8.52
CA HIS A 159 2.34 -26.99 7.77
C HIS A 159 3.43 -27.90 8.36
N GLU A 160 4.27 -28.48 7.51
CA GLU A 160 5.34 -29.41 7.90
C GLU A 160 6.53 -28.72 8.59
N ASP A 161 6.86 -27.49 8.21
CA ASP A 161 7.86 -26.66 8.90
C ASP A 161 7.31 -26.03 10.20
N PHE A 162 7.03 -26.89 11.17
CA PHE A 162 6.56 -26.47 12.50
C PHE A 162 7.61 -25.70 13.28
N ALA A 163 8.90 -25.98 13.04
CA ALA A 163 10.00 -25.31 13.75
C ALA A 163 10.09 -23.82 13.40
N THR A 164 9.95 -23.47 12.12
CA THR A 164 9.93 -22.08 11.67
C THR A 164 8.71 -21.34 12.20
N ILE A 165 7.50 -21.88 12.03
CA ILE A 165 6.26 -21.23 12.49
C ILE A 165 6.28 -21.01 14.01
N ARG A 166 6.73 -22.01 14.77
CA ARG A 166 6.87 -21.89 16.23
C ARG A 166 7.85 -20.80 16.63
N ARG A 167 8.95 -20.62 15.89
CA ARG A 167 9.90 -19.50 16.11
C ARG A 167 9.21 -18.16 15.82
N GLU A 168 8.45 -18.08 14.73
CA GLU A 168 7.76 -16.86 14.32
C GLU A 168 6.65 -16.46 15.32
N PHE A 169 5.98 -17.42 15.97
CA PHE A 169 5.03 -17.13 17.06
C PHE A 169 5.68 -16.35 18.21
N ILE A 170 6.92 -16.68 18.56
CA ILE A 170 7.68 -15.96 19.58
C ILE A 170 8.20 -14.62 19.05
N MET A 171 8.80 -14.62 17.85
CA MET A 171 9.37 -13.42 17.24
C MET A 171 8.36 -12.29 17.08
N HIS A 172 7.08 -12.62 16.86
CA HIS A 172 6.00 -11.66 16.64
C HIS A 172 5.09 -11.48 17.84
N GLN A 173 5.53 -11.93 19.02
CA GLN A 173 4.84 -11.70 20.29
C GLN A 173 3.44 -12.32 20.34
N PHE A 174 3.15 -13.33 19.53
CA PHE A 174 1.91 -14.10 19.63
C PHE A 174 1.91 -15.03 20.86
N MET A 175 3.09 -15.56 21.19
CA MET A 175 3.31 -16.44 22.32
C MET A 175 4.60 -16.05 23.03
N TYR A 176 4.69 -16.38 24.32
CA TYR A 176 5.97 -16.47 25.01
C TYR A 176 6.34 -17.93 25.26
N ARG A 177 7.61 -18.17 25.57
CA ARG A 177 8.13 -19.50 25.86
C ARG A 177 9.06 -19.46 27.07
N GLU A 178 8.81 -20.32 28.04
CA GLU A 178 9.62 -20.51 29.24
C GLU A 178 9.77 -22.01 29.50
N ASP A 179 10.99 -22.50 29.70
CA ASP A 179 11.30 -23.93 29.97
C ASP A 179 10.62 -24.95 29.03
N GLY A 180 10.49 -24.59 27.75
CA GLY A 180 9.86 -25.46 26.75
C GLY A 180 8.32 -25.47 26.78
N ILE A 181 7.72 -24.65 27.64
CA ILE A 181 6.29 -24.39 27.71
C ILE A 181 5.96 -23.11 26.96
N TYR A 182 4.90 -23.16 26.18
CA TYR A 182 4.37 -22.09 25.35
C TYR A 182 3.01 -21.65 25.88
N GLU A 183 2.77 -20.35 25.88
CA GLU A 183 1.49 -19.77 26.28
C GLU A 183 1.20 -18.54 25.41
N LEU A 184 -0.07 -18.34 25.08
CA LEU A 184 -0.50 -17.19 24.27
C LEU A 184 -0.28 -15.90 25.05
N ASN A 185 0.31 -14.90 24.38
CA ASN A 185 0.34 -13.55 24.91
C ASN A 185 -1.06 -12.93 24.80
N PRO A 186 -1.44 -12.01 25.72
CA PRO A 186 -2.53 -11.05 25.50
C PRO A 186 -2.47 -10.42 24.11
N LYS A 187 -3.64 -10.25 23.46
CA LYS A 187 -3.74 -9.77 22.07
C LYS A 187 -3.14 -8.37 21.87
N GLU A 188 -3.10 -7.57 22.94
CA GLU A 188 -2.52 -6.23 22.96
C GLU A 188 -1.01 -6.24 22.75
N MET A 189 -0.33 -7.36 23.06
CA MET A 189 1.11 -7.53 22.83
C MET A 189 1.45 -8.08 21.45
N TRP A 190 0.45 -8.56 20.69
CA TRP A 190 0.70 -9.16 19.39
C TRP A 190 1.21 -8.12 18.41
N THR A 191 2.15 -8.52 17.54
CA THR A 191 2.59 -7.65 16.46
C THR A 191 1.43 -7.40 15.49
N ARG A 192 0.91 -6.16 15.50
CA ARG A 192 -0.27 -5.76 14.74
C ARG A 192 0.04 -5.56 13.26
N TRP A 193 -0.46 -6.49 12.44
CA TRP A 193 -0.24 -6.48 10.99
C TRP A 193 -0.86 -5.26 10.29
N ASP A 194 -1.89 -4.66 10.87
CA ASP A 194 -2.55 -3.45 10.36
C ASP A 194 -1.76 -2.17 10.66
N GLN A 195 -0.79 -2.23 11.57
CA GLN A 195 0.05 -1.11 11.99
C GLN A 195 1.46 -1.14 11.38
N VAL A 196 1.86 -2.24 10.74
CA VAL A 196 3.16 -2.34 10.06
C VAL A 196 3.11 -1.64 8.69
N LYS A 197 4.17 -0.88 8.40
CA LYS A 197 4.35 -0.15 7.13
C LYS A 197 4.51 -1.10 5.95
#